data_AF-A0A1J5GGJ2-F1
#
_entry.id   AF-A0A1J5GGJ2-F1
#
_cell.length_a   1.000
_cell.length_b   1.000
_cell.length_c   1.000
_cell.angle_alpha   90.00
_cell.angle_beta   90.00
_cell.angle_gamma   90.00
#
_symmetry.space_group_name_H-M   'P 1'
#
loop_
_entity.id
_entity.type
_entity.pdbx_description
1 polymer ?
#
loop_
_entity_poly.entity_id
_entity_poly.type
_entity_poly.pdbx_seq_one_letter_code
_entity_poly.pdbx_strand_id
1 'polypeptide(L)' 'MGYKSDHEFRSDLWDSATRGLPSNIKRQAHEHLGKYYKEEKNDMNYDQLLSVVKEVMNDYPEWSWNGQRWYQ' A
#
# COMPACT_ATOMS: atom_id res chain seq x y z
N MET A 1 -20.13 1.57 21.67
CA MET A 1 -18.84 1.35 20.99
C MET A 1 -18.85 2.19 19.73
N GLY A 2 -18.05 3.26 19.70
CA GLY A 2 -18.01 4.18 18.57
C GLY A 2 -17.52 3.45 17.32
N TYR A 3 -18.27 3.55 16.23
CA TYR A 3 -17.85 3.11 14.92
C TYR A 3 -16.58 3.88 14.53
N LYS A 4 -15.45 3.19 14.58
CA LYS A 4 -14.18 3.65 14.01
C LYS A 4 -14.39 3.72 12.51
N SER A 5 -14.50 4.94 12.00
CA SER A 5 -14.60 5.23 10.57
C SER A 5 -13.43 4.57 9.83
N ASP A 6 -13.63 4.20 8.56
CA ASP A 6 -12.60 3.80 7.58
C ASP A 6 -11.32 4.67 7.60
N HIS A 7 -11.36 5.84 8.25
CA HIS A 7 -10.25 6.75 8.49
C HIS A 7 -9.18 6.25 9.46
N GLU A 8 -9.52 5.39 10.42
CA GLU A 8 -8.54 4.74 11.32
C GLU A 8 -8.01 3.43 10.73
N PHE A 9 -8.08 3.27 9.40
CA PHE A 9 -7.61 2.09 8.71
C PHE A 9 -6.08 1.99 8.76
N ARG A 10 -5.57 1.56 9.91
CA ARG A 10 -4.17 1.19 10.18
C ARG A 10 -3.15 2.14 9.53
N SER A 11 -3.24 3.45 9.79
CA SER A 11 -2.25 4.42 9.25
C SER A 11 -0.84 3.92 9.51
N ASP A 12 -0.57 3.36 10.71
CA ASP A 12 0.74 2.83 11.05
C ASP A 12 1.16 1.62 10.22
N LEU A 13 0.26 0.70 9.86
CA LEU A 13 0.60 -0.48 9.05
C LEU A 13 0.81 -0.09 7.59
N TRP A 14 -0.08 0.74 7.04
CA TRP A 14 0.04 1.29 5.70
C TRP A 14 1.26 2.21 5.55
N ASP A 15 1.51 3.08 6.53
CA ASP A 15 2.68 3.96 6.56
C ASP A 15 3.96 3.16 6.73
N SER A 16 3.94 2.06 7.49
CA SER A 16 5.06 1.12 7.57
C SER A 16 5.28 0.39 6.24
N ALA A 17 4.21 -0.08 5.60
CA ALA A 17 4.25 -0.79 4.32
C ALA A 17 4.54 0.13 3.12
N THR A 18 4.45 1.45 3.28
CA THR A 18 4.76 2.43 2.23
C THR A 18 5.88 3.39 2.62
N ARG A 19 6.60 3.10 3.71
CA ARG A 19 7.66 3.97 4.21
C ARG A 19 8.73 4.15 3.14
N GLY A 20 9.08 5.41 2.86
CA GLY A 20 10.09 5.74 1.84
C GLY A 20 9.59 5.78 0.40
N LEU A 21 8.30 5.50 0.14
CA LEU A 21 7.71 5.71 -1.17
C LEU A 21 7.35 7.18 -1.41
N PRO A 22 7.50 7.67 -2.65
CA PRO A 22 7.02 8.99 -3.03
C PRO A 22 5.49 9.03 -3.02
N SER A 23 4.93 10.22 -2.78
CA SER A 23 3.49 10.41 -2.55
C SER A 23 2.60 9.99 -3.73
N ASN A 24 3.08 10.15 -4.96
CA ASN A 24 2.38 9.69 -6.16
C ASN A 24 2.18 8.16 -6.19
N ILE A 25 3.21 7.38 -5.84
CA ILE A 25 3.15 5.92 -5.79
C ILE A 25 2.27 5.45 -4.65
N LYS A 26 2.37 6.10 -3.48
CA LYS A 26 1.46 5.83 -2.35
C LYS A 26 0.00 6.00 -2.77
N ARG A 27 -0.32 7.07 -3.49
CA ARG A 27 -1.68 7.32 -4.01
C ARG A 27 -2.13 6.20 -4.95
N GLN A 28 -1.28 5.81 -5.89
CA GLN A 28 -1.61 4.73 -6.85
C GLN A 28 -1.84 3.40 -6.14
N ALA A 29 -0.99 3.03 -5.19
CA ALA A 29 -1.16 1.80 -4.41
C ALA A 29 -2.44 1.83 -3.55
N HIS A 30 -2.79 3.00 -2.99
CA HIS A 30 -4.04 3.16 -2.25
C HIS A 30 -5.28 3.08 -3.16
N GLU A 31 -5.22 3.64 -4.36
CA GLU A 31 -6.28 3.52 -5.38
C GLU A 31 -6.43 2.07 -5.86
N HIS A 32 -5.32 1.35 -6.04
CA HIS A 32 -5.32 -0.07 -6.37
C HIS A 32 -5.98 -0.91 -5.27
N LEU A 33 -5.61 -0.68 -4.00
CA LEU A 33 -6.27 -1.28 -2.83
C LEU A 33 -7.78 -1.01 -2.82
N GLY A 34 -8.19 0.23 -3.04
CA GLY A 34 -9.60 0.62 -3.07
C GLY A 34 -10.40 -0.02 -4.21
N LYS A 35 -9.74 -0.32 -5.34
CA LYS A 35 -10.37 -0.90 -6.54
C LYS A 35 -10.49 -2.42 -6.49
N TYR A 36 -9.44 -3.11 -6.07
CA TYR A 36 -9.36 -4.58 -6.13
C TYR A 36 -9.59 -5.27 -4.79
N TYR A 37 -9.31 -4.60 -3.68
CA TYR A 37 -9.35 -5.17 -2.34
C TYR A 37 -10.34 -4.41 -1.45
N LYS A 38 -11.41 -3.81 -2.00
CA LYS A 38 -12.28 -2.87 -1.27
C LYS A 38 -12.84 -3.40 0.06
N GLU A 39 -13.21 -4.68 0.10
CA GLU A 39 -13.78 -5.35 1.27
C GLU A 39 -12.70 -5.96 2.17
N GLU A 40 -11.64 -6.53 1.57
CA GLU A 40 -10.57 -7.23 2.29
C GLU A 40 -9.47 -6.31 2.79
N LYS A 41 -9.32 -5.11 2.20
CA LYS A 41 -8.28 -4.15 2.56
C LYS A 41 -8.26 -3.94 4.06
N ASN A 42 -9.45 -3.93 4.68
CA ASN A 42 -9.64 -3.65 6.09
C ASN A 42 -9.05 -4.73 7.03
N ASP A 43 -8.87 -5.93 6.52
CA ASP A 43 -8.35 -7.09 7.27
C ASP A 43 -6.92 -7.48 6.83
N MET A 44 -6.37 -6.83 5.79
CA MET A 44 -5.05 -7.17 5.24
C MET A 44 -3.92 -6.97 6.25
N ASN A 45 -3.10 -8.00 6.41
CA ASN A 45 -1.88 -7.95 7.20
C ASN A 45 -0.74 -7.20 6.46
N TYR A 46 0.41 -7.04 7.13
CA TYR A 46 1.55 -6.32 6.57
C TYR A 46 2.02 -6.90 5.24
N ASP A 47 2.18 -8.22 5.15
CA ASP A 47 2.70 -8.89 3.95
C ASP A 47 1.75 -8.77 2.75
N GLN A 48 0.44 -8.80 3.01
CA GLN A 48 -0.58 -8.58 1.99
C GLN A 48 -0.55 -7.13 1.47
N LEU A 49 -0.48 -6.13 2.35
CA LEU A 49 -0.31 -4.73 1.93
C LEU A 49 1.00 -4.53 1.15
N LEU A 50 2.09 -5.14 1.62
CA LEU A 50 3.39 -5.08 0.95
C LEU A 50 3.30 -5.68 -0.45
N SER A 51 2.55 -6.76 -0.64
CA SER A 51 2.36 -7.40 -1.95
C SER A 51 1.60 -6.49 -2.92
N VAL A 52 0.54 -5.80 -2.46
CA VAL A 52 -0.17 -4.83 -3.31
C VAL A 52 0.72 -3.66 -3.70
N VAL A 53 1.53 -3.16 -2.75
CA VAL A 53 2.50 -2.10 -3.03
C VAL A 53 3.54 -2.56 -4.06
N LYS A 54 4.02 -3.81 -3.97
CA LYS A 54 4.94 -4.40 -4.97
C LYS A 54 4.31 -4.54 -6.35
N GLU A 55 3.05 -4.96 -6.41
CA GLU A 55 2.30 -5.06 -7.68
C GLU A 55 2.24 -3.71 -8.39
N VAL A 56 1.89 -2.64 -7.67
CA VAL A 56 1.90 -1.28 -8.23
C VAL A 56 3.30 -0.85 -8.60
N MET A 57 4.31 -1.15 -7.78
CA MET A 57 5.70 -0.79 -8.05
C MET A 57 6.28 -1.45 -9.32
N ASN A 58 5.78 -2.60 -9.75
CA ASN A 58 6.21 -3.24 -11.00
C ASN A 58 5.90 -2.37 -12.23
N ASP A 59 4.89 -1.51 -12.16
CA ASP A 59 4.56 -0.55 -13.23
C ASP A 59 5.47 0.68 -13.22
N TYR A 60 6.34 0.81 -12.21
CA TYR A 60 7.23 1.95 -11.97
C TYR A 60 8.70 1.51 -11.77
N PRO A 61 9.32 0.86 -12.78
CA PRO A 61 10.64 0.24 -12.68
C PRO A 61 11.78 1.24 -12.46
N GLU A 62 11.53 2.54 -12.67
CA GLU A 62 12.51 3.60 -12.43
C GLU A 62 12.70 3.92 -10.93
N TRP A 63 11.83 3.40 -10.05
CA TRP A 63 11.85 3.69 -8.63
C TRP A 63 12.50 2.56 -7.81
N SER A 64 13.32 2.97 -6.84
CA SER A 64 13.86 2.08 -5.81
C SER A 64 13.13 2.28 -4.49
N TRP A 65 12.74 1.19 -3.85
CA TRP A 65 12.07 1.20 -2.56
C TRP A 65 12.74 0.20 -1.61
N ASN A 66 13.04 0.63 -0.38
CA ASN A 66 13.84 -0.12 0.60
C ASN A 66 15.22 -0.59 0.09
N GLY A 67 15.88 0.24 -0.74
CA GLY A 67 17.20 -0.10 -1.30
C GLY A 67 17.18 -1.18 -2.39
N GLN A 68 16.00 -1.71 -2.73
CA GLN A 68 15.81 -2.62 -3.86
C GLN A 68 15.20 -1.86 -5.04
N ARG A 69 15.78 -2.07 -6.22
CA ARG A 69 15.16 -1.70 -7.49
C ARG A 69 14.23 -2.82 -7.89
N TRP A 70 12.98 -2.47 -8.19
CA TRP A 70 11.94 -3.44 -8.56
C TRP A 70 11.92 -3.52 -10.09
N TYR A 71 12.76 -4.39 -10.64
CA TYR A 71 12.74 -4.75 -12.07
C TYR A 71 12.05 -6.11 -12.22
N GLN A 72 11.29 -6.29 -13.30
CA GLN A 72 10.79 -7.59 -13.75
C GLN A 72 11.93 -8.54 -14.12
#